data_AF-A0A8J6BV96-F1
#
_entry.id   AF-A0A8J6BV96-F1
#
_cell.length_a   1.000
_cell.length_b   1.000
_cell.length_c   1.000
_cell.angle_alpha   90.00
_cell.angle_beta   90.00
_cell.angle_gamma   90.00
#
_symmetry.space_group_name_H-M   'P 1'
#
loop_
_entity.id
_entity.type
_entity.pdbx_description
1 polymer ?
#
loop_
_entity_poly.entity_id
_entity_poly.type
_entity_poly.pdbx_seq_one_letter_code
_entity_poly.pdbx_strand_id
1 'polypeptide(L)'
;MGRHGDTRDGESSRARRTGTGFASRCVHDWMGRQRHQIPPSSRRATQRHLRVGRNFSRTLAMAAAAPAASSAKEVLPPSLTSSSEPPPLFDGTTRLYVAYICPYAQRTWITRNYKGLQDKIKIVGIDLADRPAWYKEKVYPENKVPSLEHNNQVKGESLDLVRYIDRNFEGPALLPDDPEKQQFAEELLAYSDAFNKALFSSLVSKEQVPDEAVAVLDKVEAALAKFNDGPFFLGQFSLVDIAYVPFIERFYTFLSGIKNYDITKGRPNLEKFIEVIQNDIRENMRSHCMLRVILRYLRRY
;
A
#
# COMPACT_ATOMS: atom_id res chain seq x y z
N MET A 1 73.31 8.43 -6.04
CA MET A 1 73.75 7.02 -6.12
C MET A 1 72.58 6.16 -5.66
N GLY A 2 72.22 5.03 -6.28
CA GLY A 2 72.67 4.46 -7.55
C GLY A 2 71.76 3.32 -8.02
N ARG A 3 71.61 3.20 -9.36
CA ARG A 3 71.35 2.01 -10.22
C ARG A 3 70.81 0.73 -9.54
N HIS A 4 69.77 0.07 -10.08
CA HIS A 4 69.85 -0.70 -11.34
C HIS A 4 68.50 -0.80 -12.11
N GLY A 5 68.61 -0.94 -13.44
CA GLY A 5 67.63 -1.66 -14.31
C GLY A 5 68.28 -2.97 -14.82
N ASP A 6 67.72 -3.73 -15.75
CA ASP A 6 66.47 -3.61 -16.56
C ASP A 6 65.59 -4.89 -16.26
N THR A 7 64.65 -5.47 -17.03
CA THR A 7 64.26 -5.37 -18.45
C THR A 7 62.74 -5.36 -18.69
N ARG A 8 62.42 -4.93 -19.92
CA ARG A 8 61.34 -5.33 -20.85
C ARG A 8 60.96 -6.84 -20.82
N ASP A 9 59.84 -7.30 -21.39
CA ASP A 9 58.90 -6.75 -22.39
C ASP A 9 57.42 -7.08 -22.03
N GLY A 10 56.42 -6.52 -22.74
CA GLY A 10 55.09 -7.17 -22.83
C GLY A 10 53.83 -6.30 -22.93
N GLU A 11 53.11 -6.50 -24.03
CA GLU A 11 51.65 -6.49 -24.24
C GLU A 11 50.71 -5.37 -23.70
N SER A 12 49.96 -4.83 -24.66
CA SER A 12 48.75 -4.02 -24.47
C SER A 12 47.63 -4.78 -23.74
N SER A 13 46.87 -4.08 -22.90
CA SER A 13 45.41 -4.30 -22.85
C SER A 13 44.61 -3.05 -22.44
N ARG A 14 43.39 -2.93 -22.97
CA ARG A 14 42.49 -1.76 -22.83
C ARG A 14 41.17 -2.17 -22.17
N ALA A 15 41.14 -2.18 -20.83
CA ALA A 15 39.96 -2.58 -20.06
C ALA A 15 39.80 -1.76 -18.76
N ARG A 16 38.60 -1.44 -18.28
CA ARG A 16 37.29 -1.13 -18.90
C ARG A 16 36.40 -0.66 -17.73
N ARG A 17 35.51 0.32 -17.92
CA ARG A 17 34.51 0.64 -16.88
C ARG A 17 33.55 -0.56 -16.71
N THR A 18 33.47 -1.13 -15.52
CA THR A 18 32.52 -2.18 -15.14
C THR A 18 31.79 -1.77 -13.84
N GLY A 19 30.46 -1.89 -13.72
CA GLY A 19 29.53 -2.24 -14.77
C GLY A 19 28.06 -1.92 -14.45
N THR A 20 27.59 -0.75 -14.88
CA THR A 20 26.15 -0.39 -14.95
C THR A 20 25.45 -0.94 -16.21
N GLY A 21 26.11 -1.85 -16.95
CA GLY A 21 25.71 -2.24 -18.32
C GLY A 21 24.95 -3.57 -18.45
N PHE A 22 24.67 -4.30 -17.37
CA PHE A 22 24.04 -5.63 -17.47
C PHE A 22 22.51 -5.57 -17.57
N ALA A 23 21.84 -4.84 -16.66
CA ALA A 23 20.37 -4.77 -16.60
C ALA A 23 19.74 -4.24 -17.90
N SER A 24 20.37 -3.25 -18.55
CA SER A 24 19.84 -2.65 -19.79
C SER A 24 19.93 -3.58 -21.02
N ARG A 25 20.83 -4.57 -21.03
CA ARG A 25 20.94 -5.52 -22.15
C ARG A 25 19.85 -6.59 -22.14
N CYS A 26 19.46 -7.09 -20.96
CA CYS A 26 18.41 -8.11 -20.85
C CYS A 26 17.05 -7.61 -21.37
N VAL A 27 16.71 -6.33 -21.18
CA VAL A 27 15.44 -5.76 -21.68
C VAL A 27 15.41 -5.69 -23.20
N HIS A 28 16.50 -5.21 -23.84
CA HIS A 28 16.59 -5.16 -25.30
C HIS A 28 16.59 -6.55 -25.95
N ASP A 29 17.30 -7.52 -25.35
CA ASP A 29 17.41 -8.88 -25.90
C ASP A 29 16.11 -9.71 -25.70
N TRP A 30 15.20 -9.26 -24.83
CA TRP A 30 13.82 -9.76 -24.77
C TRP A 30 12.95 -9.13 -25.86
N MET A 31 12.94 -7.79 -25.97
CA MET A 31 12.13 -7.06 -26.96
C MET A 31 12.54 -7.32 -28.43
N GLY A 32 13.78 -7.76 -28.69
CA GLY A 32 14.22 -8.14 -30.03
C GLY A 32 13.56 -9.41 -30.57
N ARG A 33 13.20 -10.38 -29.71
CA ARG A 33 12.84 -11.74 -30.12
C ARG A 33 11.39 -11.94 -30.60
N GLN A 34 10.51 -10.94 -30.49
CA GLN A 34 9.12 -11.02 -30.98
C GLN A 34 8.89 -10.45 -32.41
N ARG A 35 9.94 -10.08 -33.16
CA ARG A 35 9.78 -9.51 -34.52
C ARG A 35 9.76 -10.52 -35.67
N HIS A 36 9.90 -11.82 -35.40
CA HIS A 36 10.02 -12.88 -36.41
C HIS A 36 8.94 -13.98 -36.31
N GLN A 37 7.66 -13.62 -36.11
CA GLN A 37 6.56 -14.60 -36.17
C GLN A 37 5.17 -14.02 -36.54
N ILE A 38 5.10 -13.01 -37.41
CA ILE A 38 3.82 -12.43 -37.88
C ILE A 38 3.81 -12.32 -39.42
N PRO A 39 2.83 -12.94 -40.14
CA PRO A 39 2.73 -12.85 -41.59
C PRO A 39 2.20 -11.48 -42.08
N PRO A 40 2.54 -11.06 -43.31
CA PRO A 40 2.35 -9.67 -43.76
C PRO A 40 0.95 -9.38 -44.35
N SER A 41 -0.12 -9.43 -43.53
CA SER A 41 -1.50 -9.18 -44.01
C SER A 41 -2.33 -8.15 -43.22
N SER A 42 -1.87 -7.63 -42.07
CA SER A 42 -2.70 -6.82 -41.15
C SER A 42 -2.30 -5.35 -40.95
N ARG A 43 -1.39 -4.80 -41.78
CA ARG A 43 -0.79 -3.44 -41.63
C ARG A 43 -1.74 -2.23 -41.68
N ARG A 44 -3.08 -2.40 -41.71
CA ARG A 44 -4.07 -1.31 -41.65
C ARG A 44 -4.81 -1.19 -40.30
N ALA A 45 -4.72 -2.17 -39.39
CA ALA A 45 -5.37 -2.09 -38.08
C ALA A 45 -4.63 -1.18 -37.08
N THR A 46 -3.29 -1.17 -37.13
CA THR A 46 -2.42 -0.60 -36.09
C THR A 46 -2.51 0.91 -35.91
N GLN A 47 -2.94 1.68 -36.92
CA GLN A 47 -3.09 3.13 -36.82
C GLN A 47 -4.34 3.58 -36.05
N ARG A 48 -5.35 2.72 -35.84
CA ARG A 48 -6.56 3.10 -35.10
C ARG A 48 -6.35 3.09 -33.58
N HIS A 49 -5.63 2.10 -33.06
CA HIS A 49 -5.35 1.97 -31.62
C HIS A 49 -4.48 3.12 -31.06
N LEU A 50 -3.54 3.65 -31.85
CA LEU A 50 -2.66 4.75 -31.45
C LEU A 50 -3.37 6.09 -31.20
N ARG A 51 -4.61 6.28 -31.70
CA ARG A 51 -5.44 7.44 -31.32
C ARG A 51 -6.20 7.23 -30.00
N VAL A 52 -6.59 5.99 -29.67
CA VAL A 52 -7.37 5.70 -28.46
C VAL A 52 -6.53 5.92 -27.19
N GLY A 53 -5.31 5.37 -27.15
CA GLY A 53 -4.41 5.53 -26.01
C GLY A 53 -4.05 7.00 -25.72
N ARG A 54 -3.99 7.86 -26.75
CA ARG A 54 -3.66 9.28 -26.60
C ARG A 54 -4.81 10.13 -26.04
N ASN A 55 -6.05 9.64 -26.11
CA ASN A 55 -7.20 10.26 -25.46
C ASN A 55 -7.35 9.82 -24.00
N PHE A 56 -7.06 8.55 -23.67
CA PHE A 56 -7.12 8.04 -22.29
C PHE A 56 -6.24 8.85 -21.33
N SER A 57 -5.02 9.24 -21.74
CA SER A 57 -4.13 10.11 -20.95
C SER A 57 -4.63 11.54 -20.73
N ARG A 58 -5.73 11.96 -21.37
CA ARG A 58 -6.38 13.26 -21.11
C ARG A 58 -7.58 13.15 -20.17
N THR A 59 -8.33 12.05 -20.21
CA THR A 59 -9.54 11.91 -19.36
C THR A 59 -9.20 11.73 -17.88
N LEU A 60 -8.08 11.07 -17.55
CA LEU A 60 -7.61 10.97 -16.15
C LEU A 60 -7.21 12.33 -15.55
N ALA A 61 -6.86 13.32 -16.37
CA ALA A 61 -6.24 14.57 -15.91
C ALA A 61 -7.21 15.57 -15.22
N MET A 62 -8.46 15.19 -14.96
CA MET A 62 -9.43 16.01 -14.22
C MET A 62 -10.02 15.32 -12.98
N ALA A 63 -9.56 14.12 -12.62
CA ALA A 63 -9.89 13.49 -11.35
C ALA A 63 -8.99 14.06 -10.23
N ALA A 64 -9.55 14.95 -9.41
CA ALA A 64 -8.99 15.43 -8.13
C ALA A 64 -7.47 15.70 -8.10
N ALA A 65 -7.03 16.82 -8.69
CA ALA A 65 -5.70 17.38 -8.44
C ALA A 65 -5.59 17.92 -7.00
N ALA A 66 -5.36 17.03 -6.04
CA ALA A 66 -5.05 17.41 -4.66
C ALA A 66 -3.79 18.31 -4.63
N PRO A 67 -3.74 19.32 -3.74
CA PRO A 67 -2.58 20.21 -3.66
C PRO A 67 -1.34 19.40 -3.29
N ALA A 68 -0.30 19.49 -4.11
CA ALA A 68 0.97 18.79 -3.89
C ALA A 68 1.70 19.39 -2.68
N ALA A 69 1.38 18.90 -1.47
CA ALA A 69 2.10 19.21 -0.25
C ALA A 69 3.60 18.92 -0.45
N SER A 70 4.45 19.83 0.06
CA SER A 70 5.90 19.78 -0.17
C SER A 70 6.48 18.42 0.24
N SER A 71 6.98 17.66 -0.73
CA SER A 71 7.36 16.24 -0.56
C SER A 71 8.72 16.07 0.14
N ALA A 72 8.89 16.73 1.29
CA ALA A 72 9.89 16.35 2.27
C ALA A 72 9.59 14.91 2.73
N LYS A 73 10.56 14.01 2.58
CA LYS A 73 10.38 12.60 2.93
C LYS A 73 10.32 12.45 4.45
N GLU A 74 9.12 12.27 4.99
CA GLU A 74 8.89 12.05 6.43
C GLU A 74 9.82 10.96 6.97
N VAL A 75 10.61 11.31 7.99
CA VAL A 75 11.47 10.37 8.72
C VAL A 75 10.65 9.86 9.90
N LEU A 76 10.18 8.62 9.78
CA LEU A 76 9.39 7.97 10.82
C LEU A 76 10.25 7.69 12.07
N PRO A 77 9.74 7.95 13.28
CA PRO A 77 10.45 7.63 14.51
C PRO A 77 10.61 6.11 14.69
N PRO A 78 11.62 5.63 15.45
CA PRO A 78 11.72 4.23 15.83
C PRO A 78 10.47 3.79 16.63
N SER A 79 10.20 2.48 16.65
CA SER A 79 9.22 1.91 17.57
C SER A 79 9.70 2.04 19.01
N LEU A 80 8.83 2.48 19.91
CA LEU A 80 9.05 2.47 21.35
C LEU A 80 8.84 1.07 21.92
N THR A 81 9.73 0.70 22.85
CA THR A 81 9.91 -0.63 23.44
C THR A 81 9.54 -0.66 24.94
N SER A 82 9.62 -1.82 25.60
CA SER A 82 9.50 -1.93 27.07
C SER A 82 10.45 -1.01 27.85
N SER A 83 11.64 -0.74 27.27
CA SER A 83 12.68 0.14 27.81
C SER A 83 12.56 1.62 27.42
N SER A 84 11.50 2.01 26.71
CA SER A 84 11.28 3.40 26.28
C SER A 84 10.39 4.15 27.27
N GLU A 85 10.77 5.38 27.63
CA GLU A 85 9.91 6.30 28.38
C GLU A 85 8.65 6.71 27.59
N PRO A 86 7.54 7.09 28.26
CA PRO A 86 6.35 7.57 27.59
C PRO A 86 6.60 8.93 26.92
N PRO A 87 5.94 9.23 25.80
CA PRO A 87 5.82 10.61 25.34
C PRO A 87 5.04 11.45 26.37
N PRO A 88 5.14 12.79 26.34
CA PRO A 88 4.19 13.65 27.03
C PRO A 88 2.76 13.27 26.64
N LEU A 89 1.83 13.31 27.60
CA LEU A 89 0.42 12.96 27.40
C LEU A 89 -0.46 14.17 27.71
N PHE A 90 -1.44 14.42 26.84
CA PHE A 90 -2.40 15.52 26.91
C PHE A 90 -1.75 16.91 26.96
N ASP A 91 -0.59 17.05 26.30
CA ASP A 91 0.17 18.30 26.11
C ASP A 91 -0.35 19.17 24.94
N GLY A 92 -1.48 18.79 24.32
CA GLY A 92 -2.04 19.42 23.13
C GLY A 92 -1.51 18.87 21.79
N THR A 93 -0.48 18.03 21.79
CA THR A 93 -0.01 17.36 20.57
C THR A 93 -0.96 16.21 20.20
N THR A 94 -1.42 16.15 18.96
CA THR A 94 -2.22 15.00 18.48
C THR A 94 -1.30 13.83 18.13
N ARG A 95 -1.50 12.66 18.76
CA ARG A 95 -0.65 11.47 18.54
C ARG A 95 -1.46 10.29 18.04
N LEU A 96 -1.00 9.67 16.95
CA LEU A 96 -1.52 8.39 16.44
C LEU A 96 -0.52 7.29 16.80
N TYR A 97 -0.89 6.45 17.76
CA TYR A 97 -0.11 5.30 18.20
C TYR A 97 -0.34 4.13 17.24
N VAL A 98 0.74 3.64 16.61
CA VAL A 98 0.70 2.61 15.57
C VAL A 98 1.77 1.55 15.82
N ALA A 99 1.57 0.37 15.24
CA ALA A 99 2.68 -0.52 14.94
C ALA A 99 2.86 -0.58 13.42
N TYR A 100 4.08 -0.38 12.92
CA TYR A 100 4.37 -0.23 11.50
C TYR A 100 4.04 -1.45 10.61
N ILE A 101 3.67 -2.59 11.20
CA ILE A 101 3.22 -3.82 10.52
C ILE A 101 1.70 -4.05 10.62
N CYS A 102 0.98 -3.34 11.49
CA CYS A 102 -0.43 -3.60 11.78
C CYS A 102 -1.36 -3.07 10.65
N PRO A 103 -2.20 -3.93 10.02
CA PRO A 103 -3.10 -3.48 8.96
C PRO A 103 -4.20 -2.53 9.48
N TYR A 104 -4.71 -2.76 10.69
CA TYR A 104 -5.69 -1.88 11.34
C TYR A 104 -5.11 -0.47 11.58
N ALA A 105 -3.82 -0.35 11.94
CA ALA A 105 -3.16 0.93 12.13
C ALA A 105 -2.73 1.60 10.81
N GLN A 106 -2.56 0.81 9.75
CA GLN A 106 -2.37 1.32 8.40
C GLN A 106 -3.61 2.07 7.91
N ARG A 107 -4.85 1.63 8.24
CA ARG A 107 -6.10 2.36 7.90
C ARG A 107 -6.03 3.84 8.33
N THR A 108 -5.69 4.09 9.60
CA THR A 108 -5.56 5.45 10.17
C THR A 108 -4.37 6.22 9.64
N TRP A 109 -3.26 5.54 9.34
CA TRP A 109 -2.07 6.17 8.77
C TRP A 109 -2.25 6.58 7.30
N ILE A 110 -2.96 5.79 6.49
CA ILE A 110 -3.37 6.19 5.13
C ILE A 110 -4.25 7.43 5.19
N THR A 111 -5.27 7.43 6.07
CA THR A 111 -6.20 8.56 6.26
C THR A 111 -5.45 9.85 6.60
N ARG A 112 -4.53 9.79 7.59
CA ARG A 112 -3.62 10.89 7.95
C ARG A 112 -2.86 11.41 6.74
N ASN A 113 -2.19 10.51 6.00
CA ASN A 113 -1.28 10.91 4.93
C ASN A 113 -2.03 11.48 3.72
N TYR A 114 -3.21 10.92 3.39
CA TYR A 114 -4.05 11.36 2.27
C TYR A 114 -4.69 12.73 2.55
N LYS A 115 -5.11 12.99 3.80
CA LYS A 115 -5.64 14.30 4.20
C LYS A 115 -4.57 15.38 4.42
N GLY A 116 -3.27 15.07 4.24
CA GLY A 116 -2.17 16.03 4.42
C GLY A 116 -1.83 16.31 5.89
N LEU A 117 -2.22 15.44 6.81
CA LEU A 117 -2.17 15.66 8.26
C LEU A 117 -0.84 15.24 8.91
N GLN A 118 0.23 15.08 8.13
CA GLN A 118 1.56 14.66 8.61
C GLN A 118 2.08 15.56 9.72
N ASP A 119 1.89 16.87 9.58
CA ASP A 119 2.36 17.84 10.57
C ASP A 119 1.46 17.97 11.80
N LYS A 120 0.16 17.72 11.65
CA LYS A 120 -0.82 17.84 12.74
C LYS A 120 -0.89 16.60 13.62
N ILE A 121 -0.86 15.42 13.01
CA ILE A 121 -0.93 14.12 13.71
C ILE A 121 0.48 13.52 13.73
N LYS A 122 1.10 13.42 14.90
CA LYS A 122 2.42 12.80 15.05
C LYS A 122 2.29 11.28 15.24
N ILE A 123 3.11 10.51 14.53
CA ILE A 123 3.14 9.05 14.64
C ILE A 123 3.95 8.67 15.88
N VAL A 124 3.40 7.80 16.73
CA VAL A 124 4.13 7.10 17.78
C VAL A 124 4.21 5.62 17.39
N GLY A 125 5.40 5.17 17.01
CA GLY A 125 5.64 3.75 16.77
C GLY A 125 5.65 2.98 18.09
N ILE A 126 4.94 1.87 18.18
CA ILE A 126 4.91 0.93 19.30
C ILE A 126 5.38 -0.44 18.80
N ASP A 127 6.34 -1.06 19.48
CA ASP A 127 6.62 -2.48 19.25
C ASP A 127 5.54 -3.33 19.94
N LEU A 128 5.01 -4.32 19.23
CA LEU A 128 3.93 -5.17 19.75
C LEU A 128 4.45 -6.44 20.43
N ALA A 129 5.70 -6.83 20.17
CA ALA A 129 6.38 -7.97 20.77
C ALA A 129 7.18 -7.57 22.03
N ASP A 130 7.79 -6.38 22.02
CA ASP A 130 8.50 -5.80 23.16
C ASP A 130 7.84 -4.48 23.61
N ARG A 131 6.63 -4.56 24.18
CA ARG A 131 5.76 -3.39 24.34
C ARG A 131 6.01 -2.58 25.62
N PRO A 132 6.01 -1.23 25.57
CA PRO A 132 5.95 -0.40 26.77
C PRO A 132 4.70 -0.66 27.63
N ALA A 133 4.91 -0.94 28.91
CA ALA A 133 3.84 -1.11 29.89
C ALA A 133 2.97 0.15 30.04
N TRP A 134 3.60 1.34 29.99
CA TRP A 134 2.91 2.63 30.06
C TRP A 134 1.86 2.83 28.97
N TYR A 135 1.95 2.13 27.83
CA TYR A 135 0.95 2.26 26.77
C TYR A 135 -0.41 1.73 27.24
N LYS A 136 -0.43 0.61 27.96
CA LYS A 136 -1.66 0.11 28.60
C LYS A 136 -2.05 0.96 29.81
N GLU A 137 -1.08 1.30 30.66
CA GLU A 137 -1.35 1.89 31.97
C GLU A 137 -1.72 3.37 31.94
N LYS A 138 -1.25 4.12 30.93
CA LYS A 138 -1.34 5.59 30.87
C LYS A 138 -1.98 6.14 29.60
N VAL A 139 -2.09 5.35 28.53
CA VAL A 139 -2.55 5.83 27.20
C VAL A 139 -3.84 5.14 26.75
N TYR A 140 -3.84 3.82 26.60
CA TYR A 140 -4.97 3.08 26.03
C TYR A 140 -5.16 1.70 26.72
N PRO A 141 -6.06 1.60 27.73
CA PRO A 141 -6.24 0.43 28.60
C PRO A 141 -6.53 -0.90 27.88
N GLU A 142 -7.20 -0.84 26.73
CA GLU A 142 -7.52 -1.96 25.84
C GLU A 142 -6.27 -2.59 25.22
N ASN A 143 -5.13 -1.88 25.25
CA ASN A 143 -3.81 -2.36 24.83
C ASN A 143 -3.79 -2.90 23.38
N LYS A 144 -4.42 -2.16 22.46
CA LYS A 144 -4.39 -2.40 21.00
C LYS A 144 -3.80 -1.21 20.25
N VAL A 145 -3.48 -1.38 18.98
CA VAL A 145 -3.21 -0.28 18.03
C VAL A 145 -4.06 -0.45 16.76
N PRO A 146 -4.57 0.63 16.13
CA PRO A 146 -4.27 2.02 16.42
C PRO A 146 -5.00 2.58 17.66
N SER A 147 -4.44 3.63 18.24
CA SER A 147 -5.18 4.59 19.06
C SER A 147 -4.78 6.02 18.71
N LEU A 148 -5.70 6.98 18.88
CA LEU A 148 -5.51 8.41 18.59
C LEU A 148 -5.76 9.23 19.85
N GLU A 149 -4.71 9.90 20.33
CA GLU A 149 -4.80 10.99 21.31
C GLU A 149 -5.20 12.28 20.60
N HIS A 150 -6.37 12.81 20.92
CA HIS A 150 -6.87 14.11 20.43
C HIS A 150 -7.88 14.70 21.40
N ASN A 151 -7.76 16.01 21.68
CA ASN A 151 -8.63 16.77 22.59
C ASN A 151 -8.80 16.11 23.98
N ASN A 152 -7.67 15.86 24.66
CA ASN A 152 -7.58 15.30 26.01
C ASN A 152 -8.29 13.94 26.18
N GLN A 153 -8.37 13.17 25.11
CA GLN A 153 -8.97 11.84 25.06
C GLN A 153 -8.15 10.93 24.13
N VAL A 154 -7.99 9.67 24.51
CA VAL A 154 -7.51 8.62 23.60
C VAL A 154 -8.70 7.82 23.09
N LYS A 155 -8.72 7.57 21.78
CA LYS A 155 -9.78 6.84 21.06
C LYS A 155 -9.15 5.66 20.32
N GLY A 156 -9.86 4.54 20.23
CA GLY A 156 -9.41 3.37 19.49
C GLY A 156 -10.38 2.95 18.39
N GLU A 157 -10.21 1.69 17.96
CA GLU A 157 -10.92 1.02 16.86
C GLU A 157 -10.77 1.67 15.47
N SER A 158 -10.19 0.89 14.55
CA SER A 158 -9.61 1.45 13.31
C SER A 158 -10.61 2.09 12.35
N LEU A 159 -11.86 1.61 12.32
CA LEU A 159 -12.90 2.15 11.44
C LEU A 159 -13.47 3.46 12.00
N ASP A 160 -13.66 3.53 13.31
CA ASP A 160 -14.12 4.74 13.99
C ASP A 160 -13.06 5.85 13.92
N LEU A 161 -11.77 5.49 14.06
CA LEU A 161 -10.69 6.46 13.91
C LEU A 161 -10.56 7.04 12.50
N VAL A 162 -10.75 6.27 11.42
CA VAL A 162 -10.70 6.88 10.07
C VAL A 162 -11.87 7.82 9.82
N ARG A 163 -13.08 7.47 10.28
CA ARG A 163 -14.26 8.36 10.26
C ARG A 163 -14.05 9.60 11.13
N TYR A 164 -13.44 9.44 12.31
CA TYR A 164 -13.15 10.54 13.22
C TYR A 164 -12.13 11.51 12.61
N ILE A 165 -11.02 10.99 12.05
CA ILE A 165 -10.02 11.83 11.37
C ILE A 165 -10.63 12.54 10.16
N ASP A 166 -11.48 11.87 9.37
CA ASP A 166 -12.12 12.49 8.20
C ASP A 166 -13.07 13.64 8.57
N ARG A 167 -13.83 13.49 9.67
CA ARG A 167 -14.83 14.46 10.15
C ARG A 167 -14.27 15.60 11.02
N ASN A 168 -13.10 15.41 11.66
CA ASN A 168 -12.58 16.36 12.68
C ASN A 168 -11.29 17.08 12.24
N PHE A 169 -10.75 16.76 11.06
CA PHE A 169 -9.52 17.38 10.54
C PHE A 169 -9.71 17.82 9.07
N GLU A 170 -8.96 18.85 8.68
CA GLU A 170 -8.94 19.38 7.32
C GLU A 170 -8.36 18.40 6.29
N GLY A 171 -8.41 18.80 5.01
CA GLY A 171 -7.99 18.00 3.87
C GLY A 171 -9.17 17.48 3.06
N PRO A 172 -8.94 16.77 1.93
CA PRO A 172 -10.00 16.16 1.14
C PRO A 172 -10.93 15.28 1.99
N ALA A 173 -12.22 15.29 1.67
CA ALA A 173 -13.19 14.37 2.26
C ALA A 173 -12.99 12.95 1.72
N LEU A 174 -13.26 11.94 2.54
CA LEU A 174 -13.11 10.52 2.18
C LEU A 174 -14.45 9.77 2.12
N LEU A 175 -15.56 10.49 2.16
CA LEU A 175 -16.88 10.01 1.77
C LEU A 175 -17.51 11.00 0.77
N PRO A 176 -18.19 10.52 -0.30
CA PRO A 176 -18.94 11.38 -1.20
C PRO A 176 -20.26 11.85 -0.57
N ASP A 177 -20.82 12.95 -1.07
CA ASP A 177 -22.14 13.45 -0.64
C ASP A 177 -23.33 12.63 -1.20
N ASP A 178 -23.08 11.73 -2.16
CA ASP A 178 -24.10 10.91 -2.80
C ASP A 178 -24.70 9.87 -1.81
N PRO A 179 -26.03 9.87 -1.58
CA PRO A 179 -26.65 8.98 -0.59
C PRO A 179 -26.52 7.49 -0.89
N GLU A 180 -26.48 7.07 -2.16
CA GLU A 180 -26.35 5.65 -2.50
C GLU A 180 -24.93 5.14 -2.23
N LYS A 181 -23.92 5.98 -2.54
CA LYS A 181 -22.52 5.73 -2.20
C LYS A 181 -22.30 5.78 -0.68
N GLN A 182 -22.97 6.67 0.05
CA GLN A 182 -22.92 6.67 1.53
C GLN A 182 -23.52 5.39 2.12
N GLN A 183 -24.70 4.95 1.69
CA GLN A 183 -25.29 3.70 2.16
C GLN A 183 -24.36 2.50 1.86
N PHE A 184 -23.82 2.42 0.64
CA PHE A 184 -22.92 1.34 0.26
C PHE A 184 -21.58 1.38 1.01
N ALA A 185 -21.11 2.57 1.40
CA ALA A 185 -19.95 2.72 2.26
C ALA A 185 -20.20 2.12 3.65
N GLU A 186 -21.35 2.38 4.26
CA GLU A 186 -21.71 1.77 5.56
C GLU A 186 -21.80 0.24 5.46
N GLU A 187 -22.45 -0.28 4.41
CA GLU A 187 -22.56 -1.73 4.15
C GLU A 187 -21.19 -2.41 4.01
N LEU A 188 -20.26 -1.81 3.24
CA LEU A 188 -18.92 -2.36 3.04
C LEU A 188 -18.01 -2.19 4.27
N LEU A 189 -18.09 -1.06 4.98
CA LEU A 189 -17.30 -0.85 6.20
C LEU A 189 -17.70 -1.85 7.29
N ALA A 190 -19.01 -2.09 7.47
CA ALA A 190 -19.53 -3.12 8.37
C ALA A 190 -19.16 -4.55 7.92
N TYR A 191 -19.10 -4.81 6.62
CA TYR A 191 -18.71 -6.12 6.08
C TYR A 191 -17.19 -6.39 6.17
N SER A 192 -16.35 -5.36 6.34
CA SER A 192 -14.89 -5.48 6.21
C SER A 192 -14.25 -6.49 7.17
N ASP A 193 -14.76 -6.66 8.39
CA ASP A 193 -14.20 -7.63 9.34
C ASP A 193 -14.61 -9.09 9.06
N ALA A 194 -15.76 -9.32 8.39
CA ALA A 194 -16.11 -10.65 7.89
C ALA A 194 -15.19 -11.06 6.73
N PHE A 195 -14.90 -10.13 5.80
CA PHE A 195 -13.89 -10.32 4.75
C PHE A 195 -12.49 -10.61 5.35
N ASN A 196 -12.07 -9.83 6.35
CA ASN A 196 -10.79 -10.02 7.05
C ASN A 196 -10.70 -11.42 7.70
N LYS A 197 -11.78 -11.87 8.36
CA LYS A 197 -11.85 -13.18 9.01
C LYS A 197 -11.74 -14.34 8.02
N ALA A 198 -12.51 -14.32 6.93
CA ALA A 198 -12.50 -15.40 5.93
C ALA A 198 -11.12 -15.57 5.27
N LEU A 199 -10.49 -14.47 4.83
CA LEU A 199 -9.16 -14.53 4.23
C LEU A 199 -8.06 -14.85 5.24
N PHE A 200 -8.18 -14.43 6.50
CA PHE A 200 -7.21 -14.83 7.54
C PHE A 200 -7.28 -16.33 7.83
N SER A 201 -8.49 -16.92 7.92
CA SER A 201 -8.66 -18.37 8.04
C SER A 201 -7.97 -19.13 6.88
N SER A 202 -8.04 -18.59 5.65
CA SER A 202 -7.34 -19.16 4.49
C SER A 202 -5.80 -19.07 4.54
N LEU A 203 -5.21 -18.22 5.40
CA LEU A 203 -3.76 -18.18 5.61
C LEU A 203 -3.31 -19.23 6.63
N VAL A 204 -4.15 -19.54 7.62
CA VAL A 204 -3.84 -20.46 8.73
C VAL A 204 -4.22 -21.91 8.40
N SER A 205 -5.15 -22.14 7.47
CA SER A 205 -5.46 -23.48 6.97
C SER A 205 -4.22 -24.15 6.34
N LYS A 206 -4.12 -25.49 6.40
CA LYS A 206 -3.09 -26.24 5.66
C LYS A 206 -3.50 -26.56 4.22
N GLU A 207 -4.81 -26.55 3.96
CA GLU A 207 -5.44 -26.96 2.70
C GLU A 207 -5.37 -25.86 1.62
N GLN A 208 -6.08 -26.03 0.51
CA GLN A 208 -6.24 -24.99 -0.51
C GLN A 208 -7.08 -23.81 0.03
N VAL A 209 -7.25 -22.76 -0.78
CA VAL A 209 -8.11 -21.62 -0.44
C VAL A 209 -9.57 -22.11 -0.36
N PRO A 210 -10.26 -21.97 0.79
CA PRO A 210 -11.61 -22.50 0.97
C PRO A 210 -12.66 -21.66 0.24
N ASP A 211 -13.83 -22.27 -0.04
CA ASP A 211 -14.91 -21.62 -0.77
C ASP A 211 -15.41 -20.32 -0.11
N GLU A 212 -15.34 -20.20 1.23
CA GLU A 212 -15.63 -18.94 1.94
C GLU A 212 -14.67 -17.81 1.50
N ALA A 213 -13.37 -18.12 1.38
CA ALA A 213 -12.35 -17.16 0.94
C ALA A 213 -12.50 -16.79 -0.55
N VAL A 214 -12.96 -17.72 -1.39
CA VAL A 214 -13.35 -17.45 -2.78
C VAL A 214 -14.56 -16.52 -2.82
N ALA A 215 -15.62 -16.82 -2.06
CA ALA A 215 -16.86 -16.06 -2.04
C ALA A 215 -16.69 -14.62 -1.53
N VAL A 216 -15.82 -14.36 -0.52
CA VAL A 216 -15.56 -12.98 -0.07
C VAL A 216 -14.76 -12.17 -1.09
N LEU A 217 -13.90 -12.81 -1.91
CA LEU A 217 -13.21 -12.15 -3.03
C LEU A 217 -14.17 -11.86 -4.18
N ASP A 218 -15.09 -12.78 -4.49
CA ASP A 218 -16.12 -12.59 -5.51
C ASP A 218 -17.09 -11.47 -5.11
N LYS A 219 -17.43 -11.34 -3.83
CA LYS A 219 -18.21 -10.20 -3.31
C LYS A 219 -17.44 -8.88 -3.39
N VAL A 220 -16.11 -8.89 -3.21
CA VAL A 220 -15.28 -7.68 -3.43
C VAL A 220 -15.22 -7.30 -4.91
N GLU A 221 -15.08 -8.26 -5.82
CA GLU A 221 -15.15 -8.03 -7.28
C GLU A 221 -16.50 -7.42 -7.68
N ALA A 222 -17.61 -7.98 -7.18
CA ALA A 222 -18.95 -7.44 -7.43
C ALA A 222 -19.15 -6.03 -6.84
N ALA A 223 -18.56 -5.73 -5.68
CA ALA A 223 -18.62 -4.41 -5.07
C ALA A 223 -17.81 -3.36 -5.84
N LEU A 224 -16.60 -3.71 -6.31
CA LEU A 224 -15.79 -2.86 -7.19
C LEU A 224 -16.42 -2.65 -8.58
N ALA A 225 -17.37 -3.50 -8.98
CA ALA A 225 -18.12 -3.35 -10.23
C ALA A 225 -19.37 -2.46 -10.10
N LYS A 226 -19.77 -2.03 -8.88
CA LYS A 226 -21.05 -1.32 -8.67
C LYS A 226 -21.09 0.07 -9.30
N PHE A 227 -20.02 0.85 -9.16
CA PHE A 227 -19.92 2.22 -9.66
C PHE A 227 -18.87 2.29 -10.77
N ASN A 228 -19.18 3.02 -11.85
CA ASN A 228 -18.36 3.04 -13.08
C ASN A 228 -17.57 4.35 -13.29
N ASP A 229 -17.64 5.29 -12.33
CA ASP A 229 -16.97 6.59 -12.37
C ASP A 229 -15.52 6.56 -11.80
N GLY A 230 -14.97 5.36 -11.54
CA GLY A 230 -13.55 5.15 -11.27
C GLY A 230 -13.24 3.72 -10.77
N PRO A 231 -12.00 3.43 -10.34
CA PRO A 231 -11.53 2.09 -9.99
C PRO A 231 -11.74 1.69 -8.51
N PHE A 232 -12.40 2.53 -7.72
CA PHE A 232 -12.55 2.39 -6.26
C PHE A 232 -13.96 1.90 -5.86
N PHE A 233 -14.14 1.46 -4.61
CA PHE A 233 -15.41 0.89 -4.14
C PHE A 233 -16.61 1.86 -4.27
N LEU A 234 -16.36 3.18 -4.23
CA LEU A 234 -17.35 4.23 -4.46
C LEU A 234 -17.10 4.99 -5.77
N GLY A 235 -16.42 4.37 -6.75
CA GLY A 235 -15.89 4.99 -7.96
C GLY A 235 -14.62 5.83 -7.67
N GLN A 236 -14.73 6.78 -6.74
CA GLN A 236 -13.63 7.61 -6.24
C GLN A 236 -13.09 7.10 -4.91
N PHE A 237 -11.83 7.44 -4.58
CA PHE A 237 -11.12 6.94 -3.40
C PHE A 237 -11.76 7.42 -2.09
N SER A 238 -11.93 6.51 -1.13
CA SER A 238 -12.78 6.71 0.04
C SER A 238 -12.29 5.98 1.30
N LEU A 239 -12.99 6.19 2.42
CA LEU A 239 -12.83 5.42 3.65
C LEU A 239 -12.98 3.90 3.44
N VAL A 240 -13.77 3.48 2.45
CA VAL A 240 -13.97 2.05 2.12
C VAL A 240 -12.68 1.46 1.57
N ASP A 241 -12.06 2.13 0.61
CA ASP A 241 -10.79 1.70 0.02
C ASP A 241 -9.70 1.64 1.09
N ILE A 242 -9.62 2.67 1.94
CA ILE A 242 -8.73 2.70 3.11
C ILE A 242 -8.96 1.51 4.06
N ALA A 243 -10.21 1.09 4.27
CA ALA A 243 -10.54 -0.03 5.16
C ALA A 243 -10.08 -1.39 4.60
N TYR A 244 -10.06 -1.56 3.28
CA TYR A 244 -9.73 -2.81 2.60
C TYR A 244 -8.27 -2.90 2.10
N VAL A 245 -7.66 -1.79 1.68
CA VAL A 245 -6.29 -1.71 1.12
C VAL A 245 -5.23 -2.45 1.95
N PRO A 246 -5.11 -2.24 3.29
CA PRO A 246 -4.12 -2.94 4.11
C PRO A 246 -4.24 -4.46 4.09
N PHE A 247 -5.48 -4.95 3.95
CA PHE A 247 -5.79 -6.37 4.00
C PHE A 247 -5.59 -7.01 2.62
N ILE A 248 -6.06 -6.37 1.55
CA ILE A 248 -5.85 -6.83 0.18
C ILE A 248 -4.35 -6.84 -0.19
N GLU A 249 -3.55 -5.83 0.20
CA GLU A 249 -2.08 -5.83 0.01
C GLU A 249 -1.41 -7.06 0.66
N ARG A 250 -1.86 -7.43 1.86
CA ARG A 250 -1.36 -8.60 2.60
C ARG A 250 -1.83 -9.90 1.97
N PHE A 251 -3.13 -10.08 1.76
CA PHE A 251 -3.70 -11.32 1.24
C PHE A 251 -3.23 -11.61 -0.19
N TYR A 252 -3.10 -10.61 -1.06
CA TYR A 252 -2.46 -10.75 -2.37
C TYR A 252 -1.04 -11.33 -2.25
N THR A 253 -0.21 -10.75 -1.37
CA THR A 253 1.18 -11.17 -1.14
C THR A 253 1.28 -12.57 -0.53
N PHE A 254 0.45 -12.88 0.47
CA PHE A 254 0.49 -14.17 1.18
C PHE A 254 -0.12 -15.33 0.37
N LEU A 255 -1.27 -15.13 -0.29
CA LEU A 255 -1.93 -16.21 -1.04
C LEU A 255 -1.17 -16.57 -2.32
N SER A 256 -0.60 -15.59 -3.03
CA SER A 256 0.29 -15.87 -4.15
C SER A 256 1.58 -16.57 -3.69
N GLY A 257 2.25 -16.03 -2.65
CA GLY A 257 3.55 -16.51 -2.20
C GLY A 257 3.54 -17.85 -1.43
N ILE A 258 2.47 -18.18 -0.72
CA ILE A 258 2.38 -19.38 0.14
C ILE A 258 1.43 -20.44 -0.43
N LYS A 259 0.29 -20.02 -1.01
CA LYS A 259 -0.75 -20.93 -1.53
C LYS A 259 -0.70 -21.11 -3.04
N ASN A 260 0.14 -20.37 -3.76
CA ASN A 260 0.13 -20.26 -5.22
C ASN A 260 -1.27 -19.91 -5.79
N TYR A 261 -2.05 -19.15 -5.01
CA TYR A 261 -3.40 -18.71 -5.37
C TYR A 261 -3.40 -17.23 -5.72
N ASP A 262 -3.74 -16.92 -6.97
CA ASP A 262 -3.89 -15.55 -7.45
C ASP A 262 -5.33 -15.08 -7.25
N ILE A 263 -5.51 -14.06 -6.41
CA ILE A 263 -6.82 -13.49 -6.11
C ILE A 263 -7.42 -12.67 -7.27
N THR A 264 -6.60 -12.20 -8.22
CA THR A 264 -7.07 -11.42 -9.38
C THR A 264 -7.63 -12.29 -10.51
N LYS A 265 -7.31 -13.59 -10.52
CA LYS A 265 -7.72 -14.52 -11.57
C LYS A 265 -9.24 -14.66 -11.63
N GLY A 266 -9.84 -14.10 -12.68
CA GLY A 266 -11.30 -14.04 -12.86
C GLY A 266 -11.98 -12.83 -12.21
N ARG A 267 -11.21 -11.91 -11.60
CA ARG A 267 -11.67 -10.73 -10.87
C ARG A 267 -11.05 -9.44 -11.44
N PRO A 268 -11.47 -9.02 -12.65
CA PRO A 268 -10.83 -7.94 -13.40
C PRO A 268 -11.03 -6.54 -12.79
N ASN A 269 -11.93 -6.33 -11.84
CA ASN A 269 -12.05 -5.06 -11.13
C ASN A 269 -11.15 -5.04 -9.88
N LEU A 270 -11.02 -6.17 -9.16
CA LEU A 270 -10.00 -6.37 -8.13
C LEU A 270 -8.58 -6.26 -8.70
N GLU A 271 -8.34 -6.73 -9.92
CA GLU A 271 -7.08 -6.57 -10.65
C GLU A 271 -6.71 -5.08 -10.82
N LYS A 272 -7.58 -4.29 -11.47
CA LYS A 272 -7.40 -2.83 -11.66
C LYS A 272 -7.23 -2.09 -10.33
N PHE A 273 -8.04 -2.42 -9.33
CA PHE A 273 -7.96 -1.83 -7.99
C PHE A 273 -6.57 -2.05 -7.38
N ILE A 274 -6.03 -3.28 -7.46
CA ILE A 274 -4.69 -3.61 -7.01
C ILE A 274 -3.61 -2.88 -7.84
N GLU A 275 -3.75 -2.76 -9.16
CA GLU A 275 -2.82 -1.98 -9.99
C GLU A 275 -2.75 -0.52 -9.54
N VAL A 276 -3.89 0.14 -9.34
CA VAL A 276 -3.97 1.55 -8.89
C VAL A 276 -3.36 1.72 -7.50
N ILE A 277 -3.60 0.79 -6.57
CA ILE A 277 -2.98 0.80 -5.24
C ILE A 277 -1.46 0.67 -5.33
N GLN A 278 -0.96 -0.24 -6.17
CA GLN A 278 0.48 -0.52 -6.29
C GLN A 278 1.26 0.60 -6.99
N ASN A 279 0.62 1.32 -7.91
CA ASN A 279 1.22 2.44 -8.64
C ASN A 279 1.06 3.77 -7.88
N ASP A 280 -0.17 4.26 -7.74
CA ASP A 280 -0.43 5.64 -7.27
C ASP A 280 -0.39 5.74 -5.74
N ILE A 281 -0.99 4.78 -5.05
CA ILE A 281 -1.20 4.89 -3.60
C ILE A 281 0.07 4.48 -2.83
N ARG A 282 0.89 3.57 -3.38
CA ARG A 282 2.21 3.22 -2.81
C ARG A 282 3.19 4.41 -2.79
N GLU A 283 3.13 5.26 -3.82
CA GLU A 283 3.88 6.52 -3.93
C GLU A 283 3.49 7.56 -2.86
N ASN A 284 2.25 7.54 -2.35
CA ASN A 284 1.76 8.46 -1.30
C ASN A 284 1.73 7.86 0.12
N MET A 285 1.52 6.54 0.26
CA MET A 285 1.62 5.83 1.55
C MET A 285 3.06 5.71 2.03
N ARG A 286 4.00 5.49 1.09
CA ARG A 286 5.45 5.30 1.29
C ARG A 286 5.90 4.39 2.46
N SER A 287 5.05 3.47 2.92
CA SER A 287 5.34 2.40 3.89
C SER A 287 6.29 1.31 3.35
N HIS A 288 7.42 1.72 2.76
CA HIS A 288 8.48 0.88 2.17
C HIS A 288 9.07 -0.17 3.13
N CYS A 289 8.85 -0.01 4.44
CA CYS A 289 9.21 -1.00 5.45
C CYS A 289 8.35 -2.27 5.35
N MET A 290 7.06 -2.14 5.05
CA MET A 290 6.05 -3.16 5.34
C MET A 290 6.23 -4.45 4.52
N LEU A 291 6.29 -4.37 3.20
CA LEU A 291 6.56 -5.53 2.33
C LEU A 291 7.92 -6.17 2.67
N ARG A 292 8.94 -5.36 3.01
CA ARG A 292 10.28 -5.85 3.38
C ARG A 292 10.30 -6.55 4.74
N VAL A 293 9.47 -6.15 5.70
CA VAL A 293 9.32 -6.81 7.00
C VAL A 293 8.53 -8.11 6.84
N ILE A 294 7.42 -8.09 6.09
CA ILE A 294 6.62 -9.29 5.80
C ILE A 294 7.46 -10.36 5.08
N LEU A 295 8.18 -9.99 4.02
CA LEU A 295 9.08 -10.89 3.29
C LEU A 295 10.33 -11.32 4.07
N ARG A 296 10.68 -10.64 5.17
CA ARG A 296 11.70 -11.12 6.14
C ARG A 296 11.11 -12.10 7.14
N TYR A 297 9.86 -11.90 7.57
CA TYR A 297 9.15 -12.81 8.47
C TYR A 297 8.87 -14.16 7.78
N LEU A 298 8.44 -14.13 6.51
CA LEU A 298 8.26 -15.30 5.64
C LEU A 298 9.56 -16.00 5.19
N ARG A 299 10.73 -15.57 5.68
CA ARG A 299 12.02 -16.25 5.47
C ARG A 299 12.59 -16.85 6.76
N ARG A 300 11.79 -16.88 7.84
CA ARG A 300 12.11 -17.52 9.12
C ARG A 300 11.27 -18.78 9.39
N TYR A 301 10.43 -19.14 8.42
CA TYR A 301 9.56 -20.30 8.36
C TYR A 301 9.56 -20.84 6.93
#